data_AF-A0AAV0UME4-F1
#
_entry.id   AF-A0AAV0UME4-F1
#
_cell.length_a   1.000
_cell.length_b   1.000
_cell.length_c   1.000
_cell.angle_alpha   90.00
_cell.angle_beta   90.00
_cell.angle_gamma   90.00
#
_symmetry.space_group_name_H-M   'P 1'
#
loop_
_entity.id
_entity.type
_entity.pdbx_description
1 polymer ?
#
loop_
_entity_poly.entity_id
_entity_poly.type
_entity_poly.pdbx_seq_one_letter_code
_entity_poly.pdbx_strand_id
1 'polypeptide(L)'
;MSGLHTLQVTLVCAGDLAASDFGFLGLGGKSDPYVVFKVGRLSQKSSVVQNSIHPRWEPAETFQFQVDRPKEKCLEVHVMDHDRFLRDDCIGKANVALAPFLEKRQSELVSYDLEVPPDYDKQKRKSVLFLEIRLTPNEQVDQVLELWENQRFHIVKKWTTDTLIAGSTERKRWSSVTDANISSTAFEEVAPKVPRHLTAEGWTLDVSQGDDNGWIYAPSFSGPWQKDPFTLAMVRRRKWINRCTAPDNQ
;
A
#
# COMPACT_ATOMS: atom_id res chain seq x y z
N MET A 1 5.24 -14.36 -23.55
CA MET A 1 4.39 -14.77 -22.42
C MET A 1 4.41 -13.64 -21.40
N SER A 2 3.43 -12.74 -21.47
CA SER A 2 3.25 -11.62 -20.53
C SER A 2 2.14 -11.98 -19.55
N GLY A 3 2.45 -12.86 -18.60
CA GLY A 3 1.48 -13.23 -17.57
C GLY A 3 1.33 -12.12 -16.52
N LEU A 4 0.15 -12.05 -15.90
CA LEU A 4 -0.03 -11.29 -14.66
C LEU A 4 0.86 -11.91 -13.57
N HIS A 5 1.41 -11.09 -12.69
CA HIS A 5 2.18 -11.56 -11.54
C HIS A 5 1.64 -10.93 -10.25
N THR A 6 1.76 -11.67 -9.15
CA THR A 6 1.60 -11.11 -7.81
C THR A 6 2.97 -10.71 -7.28
N LEU A 7 3.15 -9.41 -7.06
CA LEU A 7 4.30 -8.86 -6.34
C LEU A 7 3.97 -8.82 -4.86
N GLN A 8 4.76 -9.52 -4.04
CA GLN A 8 4.73 -9.44 -2.59
C GLN A 8 5.97 -8.70 -2.09
N VAL A 9 5.76 -7.69 -1.24
CA VAL A 9 6.82 -6.88 -0.63
C VAL A 9 6.68 -6.97 0.88
N THR A 10 7.67 -7.52 1.57
CA THR A 10 7.72 -7.57 3.04
C THR A 10 8.67 -6.50 3.54
N LEU A 11 8.15 -5.58 4.35
CA LEU A 11 8.89 -4.50 5.01
C LEU A 11 9.33 -4.95 6.41
N VAL A 12 10.65 -4.92 6.66
CA VAL A 12 11.23 -5.39 7.93
C VAL A 12 11.77 -4.24 8.77
N CYS A 13 12.75 -3.50 8.26
CA CYS A 13 13.36 -2.39 8.98
C CYS A 13 14.04 -1.40 8.02
N ALA A 14 14.40 -0.24 8.55
CA ALA A 14 15.31 0.70 7.92
C ALA A 14 16.40 1.11 8.91
N GLY A 15 17.49 1.68 8.40
CA GLY A 15 18.62 2.09 9.21
C GLY A 15 19.22 3.40 8.74
N ASP A 16 19.71 4.18 9.72
CA ASP A 16 20.43 5.43 9.54
C ASP A 16 19.65 6.43 8.68
N LEU A 17 18.33 6.51 8.91
CA LEU A 17 17.47 7.47 8.23
C LEU A 17 17.84 8.92 8.58
N ALA A 18 17.53 9.83 7.66
CA ALA A 18 17.55 11.25 7.95
C ALA A 18 16.56 11.58 9.07
N ALA A 19 16.96 12.48 9.96
CA ALA A 19 16.10 13.02 10.99
C ALA A 19 15.42 14.30 10.48
N SER A 20 14.09 14.36 10.49
CA SER A 20 13.34 15.59 10.19
C SER A 20 12.97 16.38 11.45
N ASP A 21 12.62 15.71 12.56
CA ASP A 21 12.24 16.41 13.80
C ASP A 21 13.47 16.91 14.55
N PHE A 22 13.85 18.16 14.32
CA PHE A 22 14.77 18.88 15.21
C PHE A 22 13.97 19.41 16.42
N GLY A 23 14.02 18.69 17.54
CA GLY A 23 13.41 19.15 18.79
C GLY A 23 13.81 20.59 19.16
N PHE A 24 12.95 21.28 19.92
CA PHE A 24 12.98 22.70 20.31
C PHE A 24 14.31 23.24 20.93
N LEU A 25 15.35 22.42 21.07
CA LEU A 25 16.68 22.76 21.58
C LEU A 25 17.85 22.23 20.71
N GLY A 26 17.59 21.71 19.50
CA GLY A 26 18.64 21.23 18.59
C GLY A 26 19.37 19.96 19.05
N LEU A 27 18.81 19.22 20.02
CA LEU A 27 19.39 18.00 20.55
C LEU A 27 18.50 16.80 20.25
N GLY A 28 18.97 15.93 19.34
CA GLY A 28 18.38 14.63 19.04
C GLY A 28 17.32 14.65 17.95
N GLY A 29 17.77 14.61 16.70
CA GLY A 29 16.89 14.47 15.54
C GLY A 29 16.35 13.05 15.43
N LYS A 30 15.05 12.87 15.59
CA LYS A 30 14.37 11.61 15.34
C LYS A 30 13.31 11.83 14.26
N SER A 31 12.71 10.75 13.79
CA SER A 31 11.65 10.77 12.79
C SER A 31 10.59 9.77 13.21
N ASP A 32 9.38 9.96 12.70
CA ASP A 32 8.25 9.06 12.73
C ASP A 32 8.09 8.38 11.35
N PRO A 33 9.03 7.51 10.91
CA PRO A 33 9.04 6.98 9.55
C PRO A 33 7.88 6.05 9.22
N TYR A 34 7.38 6.18 8.00
CA TYR A 34 6.57 5.18 7.29
C TYR A 34 7.03 5.04 5.83
N VAL A 35 6.66 3.93 5.19
CA VAL A 35 7.05 3.64 3.80
C VAL A 35 5.82 3.64 2.90
N VAL A 36 5.92 4.32 1.76
CA VAL A 36 4.97 4.26 0.66
C VAL A 36 5.55 3.39 -0.44
N PHE A 37 4.88 2.29 -0.72
CA PHE A 37 5.16 1.42 -1.87
C PHE A 37 4.22 1.77 -3.01
N LYS A 38 4.76 1.89 -4.22
CA LYS A 38 3.97 2.21 -5.41
C LYS A 38 4.41 1.40 -6.62
N VAL A 39 3.42 0.91 -7.37
CA VAL A 39 3.60 0.26 -8.68
C VAL A 39 2.58 0.87 -9.64
N GLY A 40 3.05 1.68 -10.58
CA GLY A 40 2.18 2.41 -11.49
C GLY A 40 1.26 3.38 -10.75
N ARG A 41 -0.05 3.11 -10.71
CA ARG A 41 -1.04 3.94 -9.98
C ARG A 41 -1.43 3.36 -8.63
N LEU A 42 -1.04 2.12 -8.33
CA LEU A 42 -1.36 1.48 -7.07
C LEU A 42 -0.36 1.94 -6.01
N SER A 43 -0.86 2.29 -4.82
CA SER A 43 -0.03 2.70 -3.70
C SER A 43 -0.54 2.13 -2.38
N GLN A 44 0.38 1.66 -1.54
CA GLN A 44 0.12 1.18 -0.19
C GLN A 44 1.12 1.82 0.78
N LYS A 45 0.69 2.08 2.01
CA LYS A 45 1.49 2.70 3.07
C LYS A 45 1.63 1.76 4.26
N SER A 46 2.82 1.70 4.85
CA SER A 46 3.05 1.00 6.11
C SER A 46 2.46 1.75 7.30
N SER A 47 2.46 1.11 8.47
CA SER A 47 2.34 1.85 9.73
C SER A 47 3.53 2.78 9.97
N VAL A 48 3.32 3.75 10.87
CA VAL A 48 4.32 4.71 11.33
C VAL A 48 5.04 4.11 12.54
N VAL A 49 6.37 4.08 12.49
CA VAL A 49 7.20 3.75 13.65
C VAL A 49 7.62 5.07 14.29
N GLN A 50 7.26 5.30 15.55
CA GLN A 50 7.52 6.58 16.20
C GLN A 50 8.98 6.72 16.65
N ASN A 51 9.52 7.93 16.48
CA ASN A 51 10.71 8.44 17.15
C ASN A 51 11.96 7.58 16.94
N SER A 52 12.21 7.15 15.70
CA SER A 52 13.31 6.27 15.33
C SER A 52 13.90 6.58 13.95
N ILE A 53 15.23 6.74 13.91
CA ILE A 53 16.02 6.74 12.66
C ILE A 53 16.48 5.32 12.25
N HIS A 54 16.12 4.31 13.04
CA HIS A 54 16.35 2.88 12.77
C HIS A 54 15.03 2.12 12.99
N PRO A 55 13.96 2.44 12.23
CA PRO A 55 12.66 1.85 12.48
C PRO A 55 12.67 0.36 12.19
N ARG A 56 11.87 -0.37 12.97
CA ARG A 56 11.58 -1.78 12.74
C ARG A 56 10.08 -1.97 12.80
N TRP A 57 9.53 -2.60 11.76
CA TRP A 57 8.14 -2.99 11.70
C TRP A 57 8.02 -4.39 12.30
N GLU A 58 7.47 -4.47 13.51
CA GLU A 58 7.27 -5.74 14.23
C GLU A 58 5.79 -5.94 14.58
N PRO A 59 5.14 -6.98 14.03
CA PRO A 59 5.66 -7.91 13.02
C PRO A 59 5.94 -7.20 11.68
N ALA A 60 6.76 -7.84 10.84
CA ALA A 60 7.02 -7.34 9.49
C ALA A 60 5.73 -7.20 8.69
N GLU A 61 5.58 -6.10 7.95
CA GLU A 61 4.37 -5.80 7.18
C GLU A 61 4.50 -6.29 5.74
N THR A 62 3.45 -6.92 5.21
CA THR A 62 3.46 -7.46 3.84
C THR A 62 2.44 -6.75 2.96
N PHE A 63 2.88 -6.32 1.78
CA PHE A 63 2.09 -5.62 0.77
C PHE A 63 2.01 -6.47 -0.49
N GLN A 64 0.86 -6.43 -1.18
CA GLN A 64 0.65 -7.19 -2.41
C GLN A 64 0.11 -6.31 -3.54
N PHE A 65 0.68 -6.47 -4.73
CA PHE A 65 0.29 -5.77 -5.96
C PHE A 65 0.10 -6.76 -7.10
N GLN A 66 -0.93 -6.54 -7.92
CA GLN A 66 -1.07 -7.21 -9.21
C GLN A 66 -0.29 -6.43 -10.26
N VAL A 67 0.63 -7.11 -10.97
CA VAL A 67 1.59 -6.46 -11.87
C VAL A 67 1.52 -7.10 -13.26
N ASP A 68 1.13 -6.29 -14.25
CA ASP A 68 1.26 -6.60 -15.66
C ASP A 68 2.67 -6.30 -16.15
N ARG A 69 3.19 -7.13 -17.07
CA ARG A 69 4.49 -6.91 -17.75
C ARG A 69 5.60 -6.45 -16.79
N PRO A 70 5.91 -7.23 -15.74
CA PRO A 70 6.84 -6.84 -14.67
C PRO A 70 8.24 -6.44 -15.16
N LYS A 71 8.67 -6.92 -16.34
CA LYS A 71 9.94 -6.50 -16.96
C LYS A 71 10.03 -5.00 -17.23
N GLU A 72 8.90 -4.32 -17.38
CA GLU A 72 8.80 -2.90 -17.70
C GLU A 72 8.44 -2.03 -16.47
N LYS A 73 8.39 -2.62 -15.27
CA LYS A 73 7.88 -1.98 -14.06
C LYS A 73 8.94 -1.90 -12.97
N CYS A 74 8.80 -0.91 -12.11
CA CYS A 74 9.56 -0.75 -10.89
C CYS A 74 8.62 -0.65 -9.69
N LEU A 75 9.09 -1.12 -8.54
CA LEU A 75 8.57 -0.75 -7.24
C LEU A 75 9.21 0.59 -6.83
N GLU A 76 8.41 1.64 -6.81
CA GLU A 76 8.77 2.93 -6.22
C GLU A 76 8.61 2.82 -4.70
N VAL A 77 9.65 3.21 -3.97
CA VAL A 77 9.70 3.21 -2.51
C VAL A 77 9.98 4.64 -2.03
N HIS A 78 9.11 5.16 -1.16
CA HIS A 78 9.33 6.44 -0.49
C HIS A 78 9.28 6.25 1.02
N VAL A 79 10.36 6.57 1.71
CA VAL A 79 10.37 6.68 3.17
C VAL A 79 10.00 8.12 3.51
N MET A 80 8.95 8.26 4.30
CA MET A 80 8.33 9.52 4.68
C MET A 80 8.43 9.68 6.19
N ASP A 81 8.62 10.90 6.66
CA ASP A 81 8.49 11.28 8.06
C ASP A 81 7.05 11.75 8.33
N HIS A 82 6.41 11.25 9.39
CA HIS A 82 5.06 11.64 9.72
C HIS A 82 5.01 12.84 10.66
N ASP A 83 4.57 13.99 10.15
CA ASP A 83 4.44 15.20 10.93
C ASP A 83 3.01 15.45 11.37
N ARG A 84 2.78 15.59 12.68
CA ARG A 84 1.41 15.78 13.23
C ARG A 84 0.74 17.10 12.82
N PHE A 85 1.54 18.13 12.49
CA PHE A 85 1.04 19.49 12.25
C PHE A 85 1.54 20.12 10.95
N LEU A 86 2.44 19.44 10.23
CA LEU A 86 3.02 19.89 8.96
C LEU A 86 2.78 18.83 7.87
N ARG A 87 3.24 19.14 6.66
CA ARG A 87 3.24 18.17 5.57
C ARG A 87 4.35 17.16 5.82
N ASP A 88 4.02 15.87 5.77
CA ASP A 88 5.00 14.79 5.82
C ASP A 88 6.17 15.01 4.84
N ASP A 89 7.38 14.94 5.38
CA ASP A 89 8.62 15.10 4.61
C ASP A 89 9.09 13.78 4.01
N CYS A 90 9.67 13.82 2.80
CA CYS A 90 10.33 12.65 2.26
C CYS A 90 11.75 12.60 2.81
N ILE A 91 12.14 11.47 3.42
CA ILE A 91 13.46 11.28 4.05
C ILE A 91 14.32 10.21 3.37
N GLY A 92 13.77 9.55 2.34
CA GLY A 92 14.51 8.59 1.51
C GLY A 92 13.67 8.06 0.35
N LYS A 93 14.33 7.72 -0.77
CA LYS A 93 13.67 7.10 -1.93
C LYS A 93 14.50 5.93 -2.48
N ALA A 94 13.82 4.92 -3.01
CA ALA A 94 14.46 3.88 -3.81
C ALA A 94 13.55 3.46 -4.97
N ASN A 95 14.15 2.99 -6.04
CA ASN A 95 13.44 2.38 -7.18
C ASN A 95 14.01 0.99 -7.41
N VAL A 96 13.14 -0.02 -7.32
CA VAL A 96 13.54 -1.42 -7.48
C VAL A 96 12.93 -1.98 -8.75
N ALA A 97 13.76 -2.26 -9.77
CA ALA A 97 13.30 -2.90 -10.99
C ALA A 97 12.77 -4.30 -10.70
N LEU A 98 11.62 -4.68 -11.28
CA LEU A 98 11.00 -5.99 -11.00
C LEU A 98 11.55 -7.12 -11.87
N ALA A 99 12.19 -6.80 -13.00
CA ALA A 99 12.74 -7.79 -13.94
C ALA A 99 13.66 -8.85 -13.28
N PRO A 100 14.59 -8.49 -12.37
CA PRO A 100 15.49 -9.46 -11.73
C PRO A 100 14.77 -10.48 -10.81
N PHE A 101 13.53 -10.21 -10.41
CA PHE A 101 12.78 -11.11 -9.52
C PHE A 101 12.02 -12.20 -10.28
N LEU A 102 11.92 -12.12 -11.62
CA LEU A 102 11.25 -13.13 -12.43
C LEU A 102 11.94 -14.49 -12.41
N GLU A 103 13.26 -14.50 -12.19
CA GLU A 103 14.07 -15.71 -12.22
C GLU A 103 14.33 -16.26 -10.80
N LYS A 104 13.96 -15.49 -9.76
CA LYS A 104 14.19 -15.85 -8.36
C LYS A 104 13.01 -16.66 -7.81
N ARG A 105 13.29 -17.92 -7.43
CA ARG A 105 12.28 -18.79 -6.79
C ARG A 105 12.08 -18.52 -5.31
N GLN A 106 13.05 -17.90 -4.65
CA GLN A 106 13.01 -17.58 -3.23
C GLN A 106 13.22 -16.08 -3.03
N SER A 107 12.50 -15.52 -2.06
CA SER A 107 12.71 -14.16 -1.58
C SER A 107 13.72 -14.19 -0.44
N GLU A 108 14.70 -13.30 -0.51
CA GLU A 108 15.68 -13.07 0.56
C GLU A 108 15.51 -11.65 1.08
N LEU A 109 15.91 -11.44 2.35
CA LEU A 109 16.00 -10.10 2.91
C LEU A 109 17.18 -9.37 2.27
N VAL A 110 16.88 -8.32 1.52
CA VAL A 110 17.87 -7.52 0.79
C VAL A 110 17.83 -6.08 1.30
N SER A 111 19.01 -5.47 1.40
CA SER A 111 19.17 -4.04 1.69
C SER A 111 19.13 -3.21 0.41
N TYR A 112 18.43 -2.09 0.46
CA TYR A 112 18.30 -1.11 -0.62
C TYR A 112 18.75 0.25 -0.10
N ASP A 113 19.77 0.83 -0.72
CA ASP A 113 20.22 2.18 -0.41
C ASP A 113 19.14 3.19 -0.76
N LEU A 114 18.94 4.16 0.12
CA LEU A 114 17.96 5.23 -0.06
C LEU A 114 18.65 6.49 -0.56
N GLU A 115 18.13 7.07 -1.63
CA GLU A 115 18.43 8.43 -2.04
C GLU A 115 17.85 9.40 -1.01
N VAL A 116 18.73 10.04 -0.25
CA VAL A 116 18.38 11.03 0.77
C VAL A 116 18.18 12.39 0.10
N PRO A 117 17.09 13.13 0.38
CA PRO A 117 16.90 14.45 -0.21
C PRO A 117 17.97 15.48 0.21
N PRO A 118 18.29 16.46 -0.66
CA PRO A 118 19.38 17.42 -0.43
C PRO A 118 19.28 18.21 0.88
N ASP A 119 18.05 18.45 1.37
CA ASP A 119 17.80 19.15 2.62
C ASP A 119 18.47 18.47 3.83
N TYR A 120 18.76 17.16 3.72
CA TYR A 120 19.41 16.35 4.74
C TYR A 120 20.89 16.04 4.46
N ASP A 121 21.49 16.55 3.38
CA ASP A 121 22.88 16.24 2.97
C ASP A 121 23.91 16.49 4.08
N LYS A 122 23.69 17.53 4.89
CA LYS A 122 24.57 17.88 6.02
C LYS A 122 24.64 16.78 7.08
N GLN A 123 23.61 15.92 7.17
CA GLN A 123 23.57 14.81 8.12
C GLN A 123 24.48 13.64 7.69
N LYS A 124 24.86 13.56 6.40
CA LYS A 124 25.75 12.52 5.83
C LYS A 124 25.29 11.09 6.15
N ARG A 125 23.98 10.88 6.13
CA ARG A 125 23.33 9.60 6.43
C ARG A 125 23.56 8.59 5.32
N LYS A 126 23.71 7.32 5.70
CA LYS A 126 23.76 6.16 4.81
C LYS A 126 22.46 5.36 4.95
N SER A 127 21.37 6.05 4.67
CA SER A 127 20.01 5.53 4.81
C SER A 127 19.82 4.25 3.98
N VAL A 128 19.30 3.21 4.62
CA VAL A 128 19.09 1.88 4.01
C VAL A 128 17.75 1.30 4.42
N LEU A 129 17.08 0.58 3.51
CA LEU A 129 15.82 -0.13 3.75
C LEU A 129 15.99 -1.62 3.51
N PHE A 130 15.43 -2.46 4.39
CA PHE A 130 15.49 -3.92 4.27
C PHE A 130 14.12 -4.48 3.88
N LEU A 131 14.06 -5.12 2.70
CA LEU A 131 12.84 -5.68 2.13
C LEU A 131 13.06 -7.14 1.68
N GLU A 132 12.03 -7.95 1.81
CA GLU A 132 11.91 -9.20 1.03
C GLU A 132 10.96 -8.95 -0.14
N ILE A 133 11.37 -9.33 -1.35
CA ILE A 133 10.56 -9.15 -2.56
C ILE A 133 10.38 -10.50 -3.23
N ARG A 134 9.13 -10.85 -3.54
CA ARG A 134 8.76 -12.05 -4.29
C ARG A 134 7.84 -11.68 -5.44
N LEU A 135 8.10 -12.25 -6.61
CA LEU A 135 7.24 -12.13 -7.77
C LEU A 135 6.78 -13.53 -8.20
N THR A 136 5.47 -13.78 -8.14
CA THR A 136 4.89 -15.08 -8.48
C THR A 136 4.03 -14.95 -9.73
N PRO A 137 4.24 -15.76 -10.78
CA PRO A 137 3.39 -15.74 -11.97
C PRO A 137 1.97 -16.20 -11.62
N ASN A 138 0.99 -15.60 -12.29
CA ASN A 138 -0.43 -15.98 -12.24
C ASN A 138 -0.86 -16.41 -13.65
N GLU A 139 -0.44 -17.61 -14.04
CA GLU A 139 -0.51 -18.07 -15.45
C GLU A 139 -1.93 -18.28 -15.97
N GLN A 140 -2.90 -18.48 -15.08
CA GLN A 140 -4.31 -18.69 -15.43
C GLN A 140 -5.10 -17.37 -15.54
N VAL A 141 -4.54 -16.26 -15.06
CA VAL A 141 -5.27 -14.99 -14.96
C VAL A 141 -4.59 -13.92 -15.79
N ASP A 142 -5.29 -13.45 -16.81
CA ASP A 142 -4.80 -12.40 -17.70
C ASP A 142 -4.91 -11.01 -17.06
N GLN A 143 -5.97 -10.79 -16.28
CA GLN A 143 -6.18 -9.54 -15.55
C GLN A 143 -6.97 -9.75 -14.25
N VAL A 144 -6.66 -8.96 -13.22
CA VAL A 144 -7.49 -8.84 -12.02
C VAL A 144 -8.10 -7.45 -11.99
N LEU A 145 -9.42 -7.37 -11.95
CA LEU A 145 -10.12 -6.13 -11.62
C LEU A 145 -10.21 -6.04 -10.10
N GLU A 146 -10.01 -4.84 -9.54
CA GLU A 146 -10.02 -4.63 -8.10
C GLU A 146 -10.93 -3.45 -7.74
N LEU A 147 -11.60 -3.53 -6.60
CA LEU A 147 -12.44 -2.47 -6.06
C LEU A 147 -12.39 -2.47 -4.53
N TRP A 148 -12.46 -1.29 -3.91
CA TRP A 148 -12.59 -1.17 -2.45
C TRP A 148 -14.05 -1.06 -2.02
N GLU A 149 -14.43 -1.87 -1.03
CA GLU A 149 -15.61 -1.62 -0.19
C GLU A 149 -15.17 -0.92 1.10
N ASN A 150 -15.85 0.16 1.49
CA ASN A 150 -15.49 1.07 2.55
C ASN A 150 -16.61 1.16 3.59
N GLN A 151 -16.22 1.22 4.86
CA GLN A 151 -17.10 1.48 5.99
C GLN A 151 -16.46 2.45 6.97
N ARG A 152 -17.31 3.19 7.68
CA ARG A 152 -16.92 4.09 8.77
C ARG A 152 -17.49 3.59 10.08
N PHE A 153 -16.72 3.74 11.15
CA PHE A 153 -17.21 3.47 12.50
C PHE A 153 -18.11 4.61 12.96
N HIS A 154 -19.30 4.25 13.42
CA HIS A 154 -20.24 5.15 14.06
C HIS A 154 -20.57 4.61 15.45
N ILE A 155 -20.64 5.48 16.46
CA ILE A 155 -20.77 5.05 17.87
C ILE A 155 -22.01 4.16 18.15
N VAL A 156 -23.16 4.51 17.54
CA VAL A 156 -24.42 3.75 17.61
C VAL A 156 -24.47 2.63 16.56
N LYS A 157 -24.41 2.96 15.25
CA LYS A 157 -24.55 2.00 14.14
C LYS A 157 -23.37 1.03 13.98
N LYS A 158 -22.30 1.17 14.77
CA LYS A 158 -21.02 0.48 14.60
C LYS A 158 -20.48 0.70 13.18
N TRP A 159 -19.90 -0.32 12.56
CA TRP A 159 -19.41 -0.22 11.19
C TRP A 159 -20.57 -0.08 10.20
N THR A 160 -20.62 1.05 9.49
CA THR A 160 -21.70 1.38 8.57
C THR A 160 -21.17 1.88 7.23
N THR A 161 -21.94 1.62 6.17
CA THR A 161 -21.74 2.19 4.83
C THR A 161 -22.44 3.54 4.65
N ASP A 162 -23.23 3.95 5.66
CA ASP A 162 -23.95 5.22 5.70
C ASP A 162 -22.96 6.35 5.99
N THR A 163 -22.21 6.75 4.95
CA THR A 163 -21.24 7.84 4.98
C THR A 163 -21.81 9.11 4.34
N LEU A 164 -23.15 9.21 4.20
CA LEU A 164 -23.84 10.41 3.72
C LEU A 164 -23.79 11.51 4.78
N ILE A 165 -22.59 12.02 5.05
CA ILE A 165 -22.41 13.28 5.73
C ILE A 165 -22.57 14.34 4.63
N ALA A 166 -23.69 15.07 4.64
CA ALA A 166 -23.94 16.14 3.67
C ALA A 166 -22.74 17.11 3.64
N GLY A 167 -22.17 17.34 2.46
CA GLY A 167 -20.99 18.19 2.26
C GLY A 167 -19.63 17.51 2.52
N SER A 168 -19.60 16.22 2.87
CA SER A 168 -18.35 15.47 3.02
C SER A 168 -17.76 15.08 1.67
N THR A 169 -16.47 15.34 1.51
CA THR A 169 -15.63 14.85 0.39
C THR A 169 -15.05 13.47 0.66
N GLU A 170 -15.47 12.80 1.75
CA GLU A 170 -14.97 11.47 2.09
C GLU A 170 -15.41 10.40 1.11
N ARG A 171 -14.62 9.32 1.05
CA ARG A 171 -14.89 8.16 0.19
C ARG A 171 -16.22 7.51 0.57
N LYS A 172 -17.03 7.26 -0.46
CA LYS A 172 -18.28 6.50 -0.35
C LYS A 172 -18.02 4.99 -0.24
N ARG A 173 -19.09 4.21 -0.07
CA ARG A 173 -19.05 2.75 0.11
C ARG A 173 -18.13 2.05 -0.90
N TRP A 174 -18.19 2.40 -2.17
CA TRP A 174 -17.36 1.78 -3.20
C TRP A 174 -16.34 2.80 -3.72
N SER A 175 -15.08 2.41 -3.89
CA SER A 175 -14.07 3.31 -4.47
C SER A 175 -13.02 2.58 -5.31
N SER A 176 -12.45 3.31 -6.27
CA SER A 176 -11.38 2.81 -7.13
C SER A 176 -10.12 2.52 -6.31
N VAL A 177 -9.39 1.46 -6.69
CA VAL A 177 -8.08 1.15 -6.11
C VAL A 177 -6.96 2.04 -6.65
N THR A 178 -7.12 2.58 -7.86
CA THR A 178 -6.09 3.39 -8.56
C THR A 178 -6.33 4.89 -8.48
N ASP A 179 -7.56 5.32 -8.20
CA ASP A 179 -7.90 6.75 -8.11
C ASP A 179 -8.65 7.02 -6.80
N ALA A 180 -8.01 7.80 -5.93
CA ALA A 180 -8.54 8.14 -4.63
C ALA A 180 -9.84 8.96 -4.66
N ASN A 181 -10.08 9.68 -5.76
CA ASN A 181 -11.19 10.61 -5.90
C ASN A 181 -12.45 9.96 -6.49
N ILE A 182 -12.34 8.74 -7.01
CA ILE A 182 -13.46 8.02 -7.61
C ILE A 182 -14.13 7.14 -6.54
N SER A 183 -15.32 7.55 -6.08
CA SER A 183 -16.14 6.76 -5.16
C SER A 183 -17.65 6.93 -5.39
N SER A 184 -18.44 5.91 -5.08
CA SER A 184 -19.90 5.90 -5.19
C SER A 184 -20.55 5.07 -4.08
N THR A 185 -21.85 5.31 -3.84
CA THR A 185 -22.72 4.44 -3.05
C THR A 185 -23.14 3.20 -3.84
N ALA A 186 -23.16 3.27 -5.18
CA ALA A 186 -23.49 2.17 -6.07
C ALA A 186 -22.21 1.48 -6.59
N PHE A 187 -22.25 0.15 -6.70
CA PHE A 187 -21.10 -0.64 -7.11
C PHE A 187 -20.76 -0.39 -8.59
N GLU A 188 -21.79 -0.38 -9.44
CA GLU A 188 -21.71 -0.33 -10.90
C GLU A 188 -21.15 1.00 -11.43
N GLU A 189 -21.26 2.06 -10.64
CA GLU A 189 -20.76 3.39 -11.00
C GLU A 189 -19.23 3.48 -10.92
N VAL A 190 -18.59 2.61 -10.13
CA VAL A 190 -17.14 2.64 -9.90
C VAL A 190 -16.42 1.33 -10.21
N ALA A 191 -17.16 0.22 -10.32
CA ALA A 191 -16.60 -1.07 -10.69
C ALA A 191 -15.93 -0.99 -12.08
N PRO A 192 -14.64 -1.39 -12.19
CA PRO A 192 -13.99 -1.52 -13.49
C PRO A 192 -14.79 -2.45 -14.42
N LYS A 193 -14.88 -2.07 -15.69
CA LYS A 193 -15.54 -2.92 -16.70
C LYS A 193 -14.62 -4.04 -17.12
N VAL A 194 -15.19 -5.24 -17.28
CA VAL A 194 -14.50 -6.39 -17.87
C VAL A 194 -14.09 -6.01 -19.31
N PRO A 195 -12.80 -6.14 -19.67
CA PRO A 195 -12.37 -5.94 -21.04
C PRO A 195 -13.10 -6.88 -21.99
N ARG A 196 -13.48 -6.40 -23.18
CA ARG A 196 -14.32 -7.15 -24.13
C ARG A 196 -13.75 -8.50 -24.58
N HIS A 197 -12.44 -8.69 -24.45
CA HIS A 197 -11.73 -9.90 -24.87
C HIS A 197 -11.49 -10.90 -23.72
N LEU A 198 -11.97 -10.60 -22.51
CA LEU A 198 -11.81 -11.45 -21.33
C LEU A 198 -13.17 -11.87 -20.78
N THR A 199 -13.19 -13.01 -20.10
CA THR A 199 -14.31 -13.49 -19.31
C THR A 199 -14.00 -13.32 -17.83
N ALA A 200 -14.93 -12.77 -17.08
CA ALA A 200 -14.81 -12.61 -15.63
C ALA A 200 -15.37 -13.82 -14.89
N GLU A 201 -14.65 -14.32 -13.89
CA GLU A 201 -15.10 -15.40 -13.00
C GLU A 201 -16.21 -14.94 -12.05
N GLY A 202 -16.27 -13.64 -11.76
CA GLY A 202 -17.16 -13.04 -10.76
C GLY A 202 -16.37 -12.38 -9.64
N TRP A 203 -17.04 -11.48 -8.93
CA TRP A 203 -16.41 -10.72 -7.84
C TRP A 203 -16.32 -11.57 -6.56
N THR A 204 -15.11 -11.72 -6.04
CA THR A 204 -14.82 -12.41 -4.78
C THR A 204 -14.04 -11.50 -3.82
N LEU A 205 -14.10 -11.80 -2.52
CA LEU A 205 -13.29 -11.10 -1.52
C LEU A 205 -11.83 -11.54 -1.58
N ASP A 206 -10.92 -10.57 -1.56
CA ASP A 206 -9.50 -10.80 -1.29
C ASP A 206 -9.24 -10.57 0.19
N VAL A 207 -8.94 -11.65 0.91
CA VAL A 207 -8.68 -11.66 2.35
C VAL A 207 -7.19 -11.65 2.69
N SER A 208 -6.31 -11.58 1.70
CA SER A 208 -4.87 -11.74 1.89
C SER A 208 -4.22 -10.66 2.77
N GLN A 209 -4.83 -9.46 2.83
CA GLN A 209 -4.27 -8.30 3.53
C GLN A 209 -5.00 -7.95 4.85
N GLY A 210 -6.15 -8.55 5.12
CA GLY A 210 -7.05 -8.13 6.20
C GLY A 210 -7.28 -9.20 7.26
N ASP A 211 -8.25 -8.94 8.13
CA ASP A 211 -8.83 -9.94 9.02
C ASP A 211 -9.48 -11.10 8.24
N ASP A 212 -10.09 -12.06 8.93
CA ASP A 212 -10.73 -13.23 8.32
C ASP A 212 -11.85 -12.88 7.29
N ASN A 213 -12.31 -11.63 7.29
CA ASN A 213 -13.32 -11.10 6.37
C ASN A 213 -12.72 -10.10 5.35
N GLY A 214 -11.39 -9.98 5.30
CA GLY A 214 -10.62 -9.10 4.42
C GLY A 214 -10.63 -7.64 4.82
N TRP A 215 -11.13 -7.27 6.00
CA TRP A 215 -11.10 -5.88 6.44
C TRP A 215 -9.69 -5.48 6.89
N ILE A 216 -9.28 -4.30 6.44
CA ILE A 216 -8.16 -3.54 6.97
C ILE A 216 -8.68 -2.25 7.58
N TYR A 217 -8.03 -1.80 8.65
CA TYR A 217 -8.50 -0.74 9.55
C TYR A 217 -7.56 0.45 9.53
N ALA A 218 -8.08 1.67 9.62
CA ALA A 218 -7.26 2.88 9.66
C ALA A 218 -7.94 4.02 10.44
N PRO A 219 -7.19 5.03 10.92
CA PRO A 219 -7.78 6.22 11.52
C PRO A 219 -8.50 7.10 10.49
N SER A 220 -8.06 7.04 9.22
CA SER A 220 -8.66 7.75 8.09
C SER A 220 -8.44 6.99 6.77
N PHE A 221 -9.10 7.39 5.68
CA PHE A 221 -8.88 6.77 4.37
C PHE A 221 -7.49 6.98 3.78
N SER A 222 -6.68 7.86 4.38
CA SER A 222 -5.27 8.06 4.05
C SER A 222 -4.36 6.99 4.66
N GLY A 223 -4.89 6.13 5.54
CA GLY A 223 -4.11 5.16 6.31
C GLY A 223 -3.51 5.76 7.58
N PRO A 224 -2.49 5.12 8.17
CA PRO A 224 -1.97 3.80 7.78
C PRO A 224 -3.01 2.70 7.98
N TRP A 225 -2.93 1.65 7.17
CA TRP A 225 -3.87 0.52 7.22
C TRP A 225 -3.26 -0.64 8.00
N GLN A 226 -4.02 -1.22 8.91
CA GLN A 226 -3.61 -2.36 9.73
C GLN A 226 -4.56 -3.54 9.50
N LYS A 227 -4.01 -4.76 9.59
CA LYS A 227 -4.78 -6.00 9.44
C LYS A 227 -5.88 -6.12 10.50
N ASP A 228 -5.52 -5.85 11.75
CA ASP A 228 -6.40 -6.06 12.90
C ASP A 228 -7.08 -4.75 13.36
N PRO A 229 -8.30 -4.84 13.92
CA PRO A 229 -8.97 -3.68 14.49
C PRO A 229 -8.22 -3.11 15.70
N PHE A 230 -8.16 -1.79 15.81
CA PHE A 230 -7.52 -1.08 16.92
C PHE A 230 -8.37 0.12 17.38
N THR A 231 -8.10 0.63 18.59
CA THR A 231 -8.94 1.62 19.29
C THR A 231 -9.19 2.91 18.49
N LEU A 232 -8.21 3.35 17.70
CA LEU A 232 -8.29 4.58 16.91
C LEU A 232 -8.80 4.35 15.48
N ALA A 233 -9.18 3.13 15.11
CA ALA A 233 -9.71 2.83 13.79
C ALA A 233 -11.09 3.48 13.60
N MET A 234 -11.18 4.43 12.68
CA MET A 234 -12.44 5.09 12.32
C MET A 234 -12.99 4.64 10.97
N VAL A 235 -12.14 4.08 10.12
CA VAL A 235 -12.54 3.54 8.82
C VAL A 235 -12.01 2.14 8.68
N ARG A 236 -12.72 1.33 7.89
CA ARG A 236 -12.22 0.06 7.39
C ARG A 236 -12.55 -0.09 5.92
N ARG A 237 -11.73 -0.84 5.21
CA ARG A 237 -12.01 -1.23 3.83
C ARG A 237 -11.62 -2.68 3.58
N ARG A 238 -12.22 -3.30 2.58
CA ARG A 238 -11.84 -4.63 2.11
C ARG A 238 -11.84 -4.68 0.59
N LYS A 239 -10.99 -5.52 0.04
CA LYS A 239 -10.78 -5.58 -1.40
C LYS A 239 -11.68 -6.64 -2.02
N TRP A 240 -12.36 -6.25 -3.09
CA TRP A 240 -13.04 -7.15 -4.00
C TRP A 240 -12.20 -7.30 -5.25
N ILE A 241 -12.07 -8.54 -5.73
CA ILE A 241 -11.33 -8.87 -6.94
C ILE A 241 -12.22 -9.63 -7.92
N ASN A 242 -11.98 -9.46 -9.21
CA ASN A 242 -12.61 -10.26 -10.26
C ASN A 242 -11.53 -10.68 -11.25
N ARG A 243 -11.24 -11.99 -11.25
CA ARG A 243 -10.25 -12.59 -12.14
C ARG A 243 -10.83 -12.71 -13.53
N CYS A 244 -10.09 -12.22 -14.50
CA CYS A 244 -10.48 -12.16 -15.89
C CYS A 244 -9.47 -12.99 -16.71
N THR A 245 -9.99 -13.91 -17.51
CA THR A 245 -9.20 -14.85 -18.31
C THR A 245 -9.62 -14.78 -19.78
N ALA A 246 -8.67 -15.00 -20.68
CA ALA A 246 -8.96 -15.17 -22.10
C ALA A 246 -9.74 -16.49 -22.31
N PRO A 247 -10.66 -16.55 -23.28
CA PRO A 247 -11.47 -17.75 -23.54
C PRO A 247 -10.65 -19.02 -23.80
N ASP A 248 -9.44 -18.88 -24.34
CA ASP A 248 -8.56 -20.01 -24.69
C ASP A 248 -7.72 -20.51 -23.50
N ASN A 249 -7.83 -19.89 -22.31
CA ASN A 249 -7.15 -20.26 -21.07
C ASN A 249 -8.04 -21.09 -20.10
N GLN A 250 -9.24 -21.54 -20.53
CA GLN A 250 -10.13 -22.39 -19.72
C GLN A 250 -9.85 -23.89 -19.89
#